data_AF-A0A526ZJD5-F1
#
_entry.id   AF-A0A526ZJD5-F1
#
_cell.length_a   1.000
_cell.length_b   1.000
_cell.length_c   1.000
_cell.angle_alpha   90.00
_cell.angle_beta   90.00
_cell.angle_gamma   90.00
#
_symmetry.space_group_name_H-M   'P 1'
#
loop_
_entity.id
_entity.type
_entity.pdbx_description
1 polymer ?
#
loop_
_entity_poly.entity_id
_entity_poly.type
_entity_poly.pdbx_seq_one_letter_code
_entity_poly.pdbx_strand_id
1 'polypeptide(L)' 'MRKLVAIAGLALAVAMPAAAQDAATAKAEFVNMAGEKNGTATLTETAQGVLIELEVTGLPAGESVAFHVHETG' A
#
# COMPACT_ATOMS: atom_id res chain seq x y z
N MET A 1 -26.33 39.36 -20.56
CA MET A 1 -24.95 38.86 -20.80
C MET A 1 -24.10 38.76 -19.53
N ARG A 2 -24.20 39.68 -18.55
CA ARG A 2 -23.47 39.59 -17.26
C ARG A 2 -23.84 38.40 -16.36
N LYS A 3 -25.06 37.84 -16.48
CA LYS A 3 -25.48 36.66 -15.70
C LYS A 3 -24.95 35.32 -16.23
N LEU A 4 -24.46 35.29 -17.47
CA LEU A 4 -23.87 34.08 -18.08
C LEU A 4 -22.41 33.87 -17.65
N VAL A 5 -21.70 34.95 -17.27
CA VAL A 5 -20.30 34.89 -16.82
C VAL A 5 -20.17 34.26 -15.43
N ALA A 6 -21.19 34.37 -14.58
CA ALA A 6 -21.17 33.83 -13.22
C ALA A 6 -21.29 32.29 -13.15
N ILE A 7 -21.83 31.64 -14.19
CA ILE A 7 -22.02 30.19 -14.23
C ILE A 7 -20.75 29.48 -14.74
N ALA A 8 -19.93 30.15 -15.56
CA ALA A 8 -18.69 29.60 -16.08
C ALA A 8 -17.57 29.48 -15.03
N GLY A 9 -17.59 30.29 -13.97
CA GLY A 9 -16.58 30.25 -12.90
C GLY A 9 -16.77 29.09 -11.91
N LEU A 10 -17.98 28.57 -11.76
CA LEU A 10 -18.28 27.52 -10.77
C LEU A 10 -17.92 26.10 -11.26
N ALA A 11 -17.75 25.93 -12.57
CA ALA A 11 -17.40 24.63 -13.17
C ALA A 11 -15.91 24.26 -13.02
N LEU A 12 -15.01 25.22 -12.74
CA LEU A 12 -13.58 24.95 -12.59
C LEU A 12 -13.15 24.50 -11.18
N ALA A 13 -14.01 24.63 -10.17
CA ALA A 13 -13.65 24.34 -8.78
C ALA A 13 -13.70 22.85 -8.41
N VAL A 14 -14.22 21.97 -9.29
CA VAL A 14 -14.42 20.54 -8.98
C VAL A 14 -13.26 19.66 -9.48
N ALA A 15 -12.31 20.22 -10.23
CA ALA A 15 -11.08 19.52 -10.62
C ALA A 15 -10.01 19.64 -9.52
N MET A 16 -10.34 19.29 -8.28
CA MET A 16 -9.31 19.06 -7.27
C MET A 16 -8.57 17.75 -7.62
N PRO A 17 -7.25 17.69 -7.42
CA PRO A 17 -6.45 16.56 -7.87
C PRO A 17 -6.80 15.32 -7.04
N ALA A 18 -7.61 14.43 -7.60
CA ALA A 18 -7.83 13.07 -7.09
C ALA A 18 -6.57 12.18 -7.18
N ALA A 19 -5.39 12.78 -7.40
CA ALA A 19 -4.12 12.10 -7.69
C ALA A 19 -3.05 12.29 -6.60
N ALA A 20 -3.41 12.80 -5.42
CA ALA A 20 -2.46 13.11 -4.35
C ALA A 20 -2.78 12.43 -3.00
N GLN A 21 -3.61 11.38 -3.00
CA GLN A 21 -3.81 10.60 -1.78
C GLN A 21 -2.67 9.58 -1.67
N ASP A 22 -1.93 9.61 -0.56
CA ASP A 22 -0.92 8.60 -0.28
C ASP A 22 -1.55 7.20 -0.36
N ALA A 23 -0.82 6.26 -0.96
CA ALA A 23 -1.25 4.87 -1.04
C ALA A 23 -1.50 4.33 0.38
N ALA A 24 -2.57 3.55 0.56
CA ALA A 24 -2.81 2.88 1.83
C ALA A 24 -1.65 1.92 2.12
N THR A 25 -1.14 1.96 3.35
CA THR A 25 -0.05 1.09 3.78
C THR A 25 -0.40 0.31 5.05
N ALA A 26 0.15 -0.90 5.17
CA ALA A 26 0.10 -1.72 6.37
C ALA A 26 1.49 -2.33 6.65
N LYS A 27 1.74 -2.71 7.90
CA LYS A 27 3.00 -3.35 8.33
C LYS A 27 2.73 -4.69 9.00
N ALA A 28 3.62 -5.66 8.74
CA ALA A 28 3.63 -6.97 9.40
C ALA A 28 5.03 -7.31 9.90
N GLU A 29 5.10 -8.10 10.96
CA GLU A 29 6.34 -8.65 11.51
C GLU A 29 6.38 -10.16 11.29
N PHE A 30 7.56 -10.69 10.94
CA PHE A 30 7.80 -12.12 10.87
C PHE A 30 8.46 -12.59 12.16
N VAL A 31 8.05 -13.77 12.62
CA VAL A 31 8.66 -14.46 13.75
C VAL A 31 9.18 -15.83 13.35
N ASN A 32 10.29 -16.25 13.95
CA ASN A 32 10.81 -17.59 13.79
C ASN A 32 10.07 -18.59 14.71
N MET A 33 10.45 -19.88 14.66
CA MET A 33 9.84 -20.92 15.50
C MET A 33 10.04 -20.71 17.02
N ALA A 34 11.01 -19.89 17.43
CA ALA A 34 11.21 -19.50 18.82
C ALA A 34 10.36 -18.28 19.23
N GLY A 35 9.60 -17.70 18.31
CA GLY A 35 8.79 -16.49 18.53
C GLY A 35 9.60 -15.19 18.44
N GLU A 36 10.85 -15.26 17.99
CA GLU A 36 11.71 -14.09 17.86
C GLU A 36 11.44 -13.39 16.53
N LYS A 37 11.37 -12.05 16.56
CA LYS A 37 11.20 -11.25 15.34
C LYS A 37 12.42 -11.42 14.44
N ASN A 38 12.20 -11.86 13.20
CA ASN A 38 13.29 -12.07 12.24
C ASN A 38 13.00 -11.43 10.87
N GLY A 39 11.98 -10.59 10.76
CA GLY A 39 11.71 -9.85 9.54
C GLY A 39 10.55 -8.88 9.65
N THR A 40 10.38 -8.09 8.59
CA THR A 40 9.28 -7.13 8.45
C THR A 40 8.73 -7.16 7.03
N ALA A 41 7.48 -6.74 6.87
CA ALA A 41 6.86 -6.46 5.58
C ALA A 41 6.12 -5.12 5.61
N THR A 42 6.24 -4.36 4.53
CA THR A 42 5.37 -3.22 4.21
C THR A 42 4.47 -3.61 3.05
N LEU A 43 3.17 -3.45 3.23
CA LEU A 43 2.14 -3.71 2.24
C LEU A 43 1.63 -2.37 1.74
N THR A 44 1.72 -2.10 0.45
CA THR A 44 1.31 -0.84 -0.18
C THR A 44 0.24 -1.12 -1.22
N GLU A 45 -0.92 -0.49 -1.09
CA GLU A 45 -1.98 -0.56 -2.11
C GLU A 45 -1.50 0.11 -3.40
N THR A 46 -1.75 -0.56 -4.53
CA THR A 46 -1.47 -0.06 -5.87
C THR A 46 -2.72 -0.22 -6.73
N ALA A 47 -2.75 0.44 -7.89
CA ALA A 47 -3.85 0.31 -8.83
C ALA A 47 -4.01 -1.11 -9.43
N GLN A 48 -3.06 -2.03 -9.20
CA GLN A 48 -3.06 -3.41 -9.73
C GLN A 48 -3.07 -4.49 -8.63
N GLY A 49 -3.14 -4.11 -7.35
CA GLY A 49 -3.04 -5.03 -6.23
C GLY A 49 -2.17 -4.48 -5.11
N VAL A 50 -1.57 -5.36 -4.30
CA VAL A 50 -0.73 -4.96 -3.16
C VAL A 50 0.74 -5.26 -3.47
N LEU A 51 1.59 -4.24 -3.37
CA LEU A 51 3.04 -4.44 -3.33
C LEU A 51 3.44 -4.86 -1.92
N ILE A 52 4.17 -5.96 -1.79
CA ILE A 52 4.68 -6.46 -0.51
C ILE A 52 6.21 -6.40 -0.56
N GLU A 53 6.77 -5.45 0.17
CA GLU A 53 8.21 -5.32 0.37
C GLU A 53 8.57 -5.95 1.70
N LEU A 54 9.42 -6.99 1.70
CA LEU A 54 9.80 -7.70 2.91
C LEU A 54 11.31 -7.87 3.04
N GLU A 55 11.75 -7.88 4.29
CA GLU A 55 13.11 -8.23 4.69
C GLU A 55 13.00 -9.31 5.78
N VAL A 56 13.56 -10.49 5.53
CA VAL A 56 13.53 -11.63 6.46
C VAL A 56 14.92 -12.26 6.53
N THR A 57 15.36 -12.57 7.74
CA THR A 57 16.69 -13.11 8.03
C THR A 57 16.60 -14.53 8.61
N GLY A 58 17.71 -15.27 8.53
CA GLY A 58 17.80 -16.64 9.06
C GLY A 58 17.15 -17.72 8.19
N LEU A 59 16.81 -17.41 6.94
CA LEU A 59 16.32 -18.39 5.97
C LEU A 59 17.48 -19.21 5.38
N PRO A 60 17.26 -20.49 5.02
CA PRO A 60 18.26 -21.30 4.35
C PRO A 60 18.70 -20.67 3.02
N ALA A 61 20.01 -20.55 2.83
CA ALA A 61 20.56 -19.95 1.62
C ALA A 61 20.40 -20.87 0.40
N GLY A 62 19.91 -20.31 -0.71
CA GLY A 62 19.78 -21.04 -1.98
C GLY A 62 18.60 -22.00 -2.05
N GLU A 63 17.70 -21.99 -1.06
CA GLU A 63 16.50 -22.83 -1.06
C GLU A 63 15.28 -22.07 -1.59
N SER A 64 14.35 -22.82 -2.18
CA SER A 64 13.03 -22.29 -2.54
C SER A 64 12.20 -22.16 -1.27
N VAL A 65 11.78 -20.94 -0.95
CA VAL A 65 10.92 -20.64 0.20
C VAL A 65 9.48 -20.38 -0.24
N ALA A 66 8.51 -20.70 0.62
CA ALA A 66 7.11 -20.39 0.39
C ALA A 66 6.72 -19.08 1.09
N PHE A 67 5.87 -18.30 0.43
CA PHE A 67 5.28 -17.08 0.97
C PHE A 67 3.77 -17.11 0.73
N HIS A 68 2.98 -16.87 1.79
CA HIS A 68 1.53 -16.89 1.74
C HIS A 68 0.92 -15.88 2.73
N VAL A 69 -0.31 -15.45 2.46
CA VAL A 69 -1.11 -14.61 3.36
C VAL A 69 -2.10 -15.52 4.09
N HIS A 70 -2.21 -15.38 5.41
CA HIS A 70 -3.21 -16.08 6.21
C HIS A 70 -4.49 -15.24 6.28
N GLU A 71 -5.65 -15.89 6.34
CA GLU A 71 -6.93 -15.20 6.50
C GLU A 71 -7.07 -14.53 7.87
N THR A 72 -6.37 -15.04 8.88
CA THR A 72 -6.37 -14.53 10.26
C THR A 72 -4.95 -14.19 10.69
N GLY A 73 -4.77 -13.03 11.33
CA GLY A 73 -3.48 -12.54 11.86
C GLY A 73 -3.29 -12.82 13.35
#